data_AF-A0A8J8IT55-F1
#
_entry.id   AF-A0A8J8IT55-F1
#
_cell.length_a   1.000
_cell.length_b   1.000
_cell.length_c   1.000
_cell.angle_alpha   90.00
_cell.angle_beta   90.00
_cell.angle_gamma   90.00
#
_symmetry.space_group_name_H-M   'P 1'
#
loop_
_entity.id
_entity.type
_entity.pdbx_description
1 polymer ?
#
loop_
_entity_poly.entity_id
_entity_poly.type
_entity_poly.pdbx_seq_one_letter_code
_entity_poly.pdbx_strand_id
1 'polypeptide(L)' 'DYYIAAGFSGHGFMMAPAVAEMVADLVTKGRTDLPVDWYDPYRFERGELRGQALQMG' A
#
# COMPACT_ATOMS: atom_id res chain seq x y z
N ASP A 1 -7.77 -16.35 3.06
CA ASP A 1 -7.65 -14.94 2.62
C ASP A 1 -6.40 -14.73 1.78
N TYR A 2 -6.41 -13.77 0.87
CA TYR A 2 -5.26 -13.42 0.02
C TYR A 2 -4.92 -11.95 0.20
N TYR A 3 -3.63 -11.64 0.38
CA TYR A 3 -3.11 -10.30 0.56
C TYR A 3 -1.93 -10.09 -0.39
N ILE A 4 -1.78 -8.86 -0.90
CA ILE A 4 -0.69 -8.50 -1.81
C ILE A 4 -0.02 -7.22 -1.32
N ALA A 5 1.31 -7.27 -1.23
CA ALA A 5 2.17 -6.13 -0.90
C ALA A 5 3.36 -6.16 -1.88
N ALA A 6 3.16 -5.60 -3.07
CA ALA A 6 4.10 -5.64 -4.18
C ALA A 6 4.04 -4.33 -4.98
N GLY A 7 5.01 -4.11 -5.88
CA GLY A 7 5.01 -2.92 -6.75
C GLY A 7 5.60 -1.65 -6.13
N PHE A 8 6.51 -1.77 -5.16
CA PHE A 8 7.11 -0.62 -4.44
C PHE A 8 8.05 0.28 -5.26
N SER A 9 8.31 -0.05 -6.53
CA SER A 9 8.94 0.86 -7.51
C SER A 9 10.24 1.53 -7.00
N GLY A 10 11.16 0.74 -6.43
CA GLY A 10 12.48 1.20 -5.97
C GLY A 10 12.55 1.77 -4.55
N HIS A 11 11.41 2.03 -3.90
CA HIS A 11 11.36 2.66 -2.57
C HIS A 11 10.84 1.71 -1.46
N GLY A 12 10.74 0.42 -1.75
CA GLY A 12 10.15 -0.56 -0.82
C GLY A 12 10.89 -0.72 0.50
N PHE A 13 12.22 -0.53 0.51
CA PHE A 13 13.02 -0.70 1.73
C PHE A 13 12.66 0.31 2.81
N MET A 14 12.57 1.61 2.47
CA MET A 14 12.19 2.64 3.44
C MET A 14 10.74 2.50 3.90
N MET A 15 9.86 1.98 3.05
CA MET A 15 8.44 1.78 3.35
C MET A 15 8.17 0.51 4.16
N ALA A 16 9.10 -0.46 4.17
CA ALA A 16 8.87 -1.80 4.69
C ALA A 16 8.30 -1.82 6.13
N PRO A 17 8.78 -1.01 7.10
CA PRO A 17 8.22 -1.02 8.45
C PRO A 17 6.75 -0.62 8.50
N ALA A 18 6.37 0.48 7.83
CA ALA A 18 4.99 0.96 7.80
C ALA A 18 4.06 0.02 7.02
N VAL A 19 4.54 -0.56 5.91
CA VAL A 19 3.77 -1.53 5.14
C VAL A 19 3.56 -2.82 5.93
N ALA A 20 4.55 -3.27 6.70
CA ALA A 20 4.41 -4.46 7.54
C ALA A 20 3.36 -4.26 8.64
N GLU A 21 3.35 -3.08 9.28
CA GLU A 21 2.31 -2.71 10.24
C GLU A 21 0.92 -2.70 9.60
N MET A 22 0.80 -2.06 8.43
CA MET A 22 -0.45 -2.00 7.67
C MET A 22 -0.98 -3.39 7.31
N VAL A 23 -0.12 -4.28 6.80
CA VAL A 23 -0.50 -5.66 6.43
C VAL A 23 -0.85 -6.48 7.68
N ALA A 24 -0.09 -6.34 8.76
CA ALA A 24 -0.39 -7.05 10.02
C ALA A 24 -1.77 -6.66 10.56
N ASP A 25 -2.13 -5.38 10.51
CA ASP A 25 -3.45 -4.88 10.88
C ASP A 25 -4.57 -5.41 9.96
N LEU A 26 -4.36 -5.39 8.64
CA LEU A 26 -5.32 -5.94 7.68
C LEU A 26 -5.56 -7.44 7.88
N VAL A 27 -4.52 -8.20 8.23
CA VAL A 27 -4.61 -9.65 8.47
C VAL A 27 -5.30 -9.95 9.80
N THR A 28 -4.99 -9.19 10.86
CA THR A 28 -5.43 -9.51 12.23
C THR A 28 -6.74 -8.83 12.63
N LYS A 29 -7.04 -7.65 12.08
CA LYS A 29 -8.18 -6.80 12.45
C LYS A 29 -9.13 -6.53 11.28
N GLY A 30 -8.73 -6.83 10.04
CA GLY A 30 -9.50 -6.51 8.84
C GLY A 30 -9.53 -5.02 8.48
N ARG A 31 -8.80 -4.17 9.22
CA ARG A 31 -8.70 -2.72 9.01
C ARG A 31 -7.37 -2.21 9.54
N THR A 32 -6.94 -1.05 9.06
CA THR A 32 -5.74 -0.33 9.49
C THR A 32 -6.02 1.17 9.50
N ASP A 33 -5.35 1.91 10.37
CA ASP A 33 -5.48 3.38 10.44
C ASP A 33 -4.47 4.08 9.48
N LEU A 34 -3.57 3.32 8.85
CA LEU A 34 -2.68 3.78 7.79
C LEU A 34 -3.44 3.94 6.46
N PRO A 35 -2.98 4.80 5.53
CA PRO A 35 -3.70 5.12 4.29
C PRO A 35 -3.64 4.00 3.23
N VAL A 36 -4.23 2.84 3.53
CA VAL A 36 -4.25 1.65 2.67
C VAL A 36 -4.95 1.90 1.33
N ASP A 37 -5.99 2.74 1.30
CA ASP A 37 -6.78 3.06 0.11
C ASP A 37 -5.96 3.72 -1.02
N TRP A 38 -4.83 4.33 -0.67
CA TRP A 38 -3.90 4.86 -1.67
C TRP A 38 -3.30 3.73 -2.52
N TYR A 39 -3.13 2.55 -1.93
CA TYR A 39 -2.53 1.35 -2.51
C TYR A 39 -3.57 0.30 -2.94
N ASP A 40 -4.83 0.69 -3.12
CA ASP A 40 -5.90 -0.23 -3.52
C ASP A 40 -5.51 -1.00 -4.81
N PRO A 41 -5.45 -2.34 -4.76
CA PRO A 41 -5.09 -3.16 -5.92
C PRO A 41 -6.03 -2.98 -7.11
N TYR A 42 -7.28 -2.60 -6.88
CA TYR A 42 -8.30 -2.44 -7.93
C TYR A 42 -8.32 -1.05 -8.57
N ARG A 43 -7.49 -0.10 -8.08
CA ARG A 43 -7.42 1.26 -8.63
C ARG A 43 -7.07 1.30 -10.13
N PHE A 44 -6.34 0.29 -10.61
CA PHE A 44 -5.93 0.19 -12.02
C PHE A 44 -7.11 -0.17 -12.93
N GLU A 45 -7.95 -1.12 -12.50
CA GLU A 45 -9.15 -1.52 -13.25
C GLU A 45 -10.15 -0.36 -13.36
N ARG A 46 -10.27 0.45 -12.30
CA ARG A 46 -11.13 1.63 -12.28
C ARG A 46 -10.55 2.86 -13.00
N GLY A 47 -9.29 2.80 -13.47
CA GLY A 47 -8.60 3.94 -14.08
C GLY A 47 -8.20 5.04 -13.09
N GLU A 48 -8.24 4.77 -11.78
CA GLU A 48 -7.90 5.68 -10.69
C GLU A 48 -6.39 5.70 -10.44
N LEU A 49 -5.62 6.08 -11.45
CA LEU A 49 -4.18 6.20 -11.32
C LEU A 49 -3.83 7.31 -10.32
N ARG A 50 -2.99 6.98 -9.34
CA ARG A 50 -2.36 7.98 -8.49
C ARG A 50 -1.25 8.65 -9.30
N GLY A 51 -1.11 9.97 -9.15
CA GLY A 51 -0.06 10.77 -9.80
C GLY A 51 1.35 10.36 -9.35
N GLN A 52 2.36 11.19 -9.60
CA GLN A 52 3.75 10.85 -9.24
C GLN A 52 3.82 10.36 -7.78
N ALA A 53 4.56 9.27 -7.60
CA ALA A 53 4.99 8.83 -6.28
C ALA A 53 5.51 10.06 -5.54
N LEU A 54 5.11 10.25 -4.28
CA LEU A 54 5.59 11.34 -3.43
C LEU A 54 7.13 11.30 -3.45
N GLN A 55 7.72 12.07 -4.36
CA GLN A 55 9.15 12.19 -4.50
C GLN A 55 9.50 13.22 -3.44
N MET A 56 9.70 12.74 -2.21
CA MET A 56 10.31 13.56 -1.16
C MET A 56 11.71 13.92 -1.64
N GLY A 57 11.81 15.07 -2.29
CA GLY A 57 12.99 15.91 -2.38
C GLY A 57 12.82 17.10 -1.45
#